data_AF-A0A959Y5C0-F1
#
_entry.id   AF-A0A959Y5C0-F1
#
_cell.length_a   1.000
_cell.length_b   1.000
_cell.length_c   1.000
_cell.angle_alpha   90.00
_cell.angle_beta   90.00
_cell.angle_gamma   90.00
#
_symmetry.space_group_name_H-M   'P 1'
#
loop_
_entity.id
_entity.type
_entity.pdbx_description
1 polymer ?
#
loop_
_entity_poly.entity_id
_entity_poly.type
_entity_poly.pdbx_seq_one_letter_code
_entity_poly.pdbx_strand_id
1 'polypeptide(L)'
;MPGSPCDDGDPGTGLDVWTTACECQGQLIDCSGVAGGPALPGTACDDGDPDTGDDMWSSSCDCMGSPLDCLGVPGGDDLPGAPCNDGDPDTGNDTWTSNCSCVGEPFDCEGVPGGPALPGVPCDDGDPATALDAWTTACLCEGIPVDCAGTPGGTAFIDSCGTCAGGTTGVEPDPDSDGDSFLDCLDNCPGTWNPDQL
;
A
#
# COMPACT_ATOMS: atom_id res chain seq x y z
N MET A 1 -30.94 -25.97 63.96
CA MET A 1 -30.35 -24.84 64.73
C MET A 1 -29.69 -23.93 63.72
N PRO A 2 -29.63 -22.60 63.91
CA PRO A 2 -28.94 -21.74 62.97
C PRO A 2 -27.48 -22.20 62.77
N GLY A 3 -27.03 -22.34 61.52
CA GLY A 3 -25.71 -22.85 61.15
C GLY A 3 -25.57 -24.37 61.04
N SER A 4 -26.61 -25.17 61.34
CA SER A 4 -26.55 -26.63 61.08
C SER A 4 -26.73 -26.93 59.57
N PRO A 5 -26.05 -27.96 59.02
CA PRO A 5 -26.19 -28.35 57.62
C PRO A 5 -27.63 -28.69 57.23
N CYS A 6 -27.98 -28.41 55.98
CA CYS A 6 -29.23 -28.79 55.35
C CYS A 6 -29.04 -28.98 53.83
N ASP A 7 -30.14 -29.14 53.09
CA ASP A 7 -30.19 -29.19 51.62
C ASP A 7 -31.36 -28.29 51.21
N ASP A 8 -31.10 -27.21 50.47
CA ASP A 8 -32.12 -26.25 50.03
C ASP A 8 -32.81 -26.67 48.72
N GLY A 9 -32.32 -27.74 48.07
CA GLY A 9 -32.83 -28.30 46.82
C GLY A 9 -32.44 -27.53 45.55
N ASP A 10 -31.63 -26.47 45.65
CA ASP A 10 -31.12 -25.74 44.49
C ASP A 10 -29.75 -26.31 44.06
N PRO A 11 -29.64 -26.92 42.86
CA PRO A 11 -28.37 -27.46 42.38
C PRO A 11 -27.30 -26.39 42.08
N GLY A 12 -27.66 -25.11 42.05
CA GLY A 12 -26.74 -23.98 41.87
C GLY A 12 -26.11 -23.46 43.16
N THR A 13 -26.51 -23.98 44.32
CA THR A 13 -25.99 -23.60 45.63
C THR A 13 -25.37 -24.80 46.35
N GLY A 14 -24.51 -24.52 47.33
CA GLY A 14 -23.92 -25.52 48.20
C GLY A 14 -23.55 -24.95 49.56
N LEU A 15 -23.02 -25.79 50.45
CA LEU A 15 -22.76 -25.42 51.85
C LEU A 15 -24.02 -24.94 52.58
N ASP A 16 -25.15 -25.60 52.34
CA ASP A 16 -26.45 -25.14 52.82
C ASP A 16 -26.56 -25.24 54.34
N VAL A 17 -26.96 -24.13 54.96
CA VAL A 17 -27.12 -24.04 56.40
C VAL A 17 -28.46 -23.42 56.76
N TRP A 18 -29.02 -23.88 57.89
CA TRP A 18 -30.22 -23.28 58.44
C TRP A 18 -29.95 -21.86 58.93
N THR A 19 -30.75 -20.88 58.49
CA THR A 19 -30.66 -19.49 58.96
C THR A 19 -31.36 -19.28 60.30
N THR A 20 -31.21 -18.10 60.90
CA THR A 20 -31.99 -17.70 62.11
C THR A 20 -33.48 -17.52 61.83
N ALA A 21 -33.88 -17.45 60.56
CA ALA A 21 -35.27 -17.41 60.11
C ALA A 21 -35.86 -18.81 59.84
N CYS A 22 -35.13 -19.89 60.15
CA CYS A 22 -35.52 -21.27 59.86
C CYS A 22 -35.69 -21.57 58.36
N GLU A 23 -34.90 -20.93 57.51
CA GLU A 23 -34.80 -21.22 56.07
C GLU A 23 -33.50 -21.98 55.81
N CYS A 24 -33.51 -22.95 54.90
CA CYS A 24 -32.29 -23.56 54.40
C CYS A 24 -31.83 -22.72 53.20
N GLN A 25 -30.61 -22.20 53.25
CA GLN A 25 -30.03 -21.40 52.17
C GLN A 25 -28.59 -21.84 51.96
N GLY A 26 -28.23 -22.11 50.71
CA GLY A 26 -26.87 -22.34 50.27
C GLY A 26 -26.16 -21.08 49.80
N GLN A 27 -24.84 -21.20 49.64
CA GLN A 27 -24.01 -20.22 48.97
C GLN A 27 -23.94 -20.58 47.47
N LEU A 28 -23.99 -19.56 46.60
CA LEU A 28 -23.85 -19.75 45.17
C LEU A 28 -22.57 -20.54 44.83
N ILE A 29 -22.70 -21.61 44.06
CA ILE A 29 -21.56 -22.33 43.50
C ILE A 29 -20.97 -21.50 42.36
N ASP A 30 -19.68 -21.19 42.45
CA ASP A 30 -18.96 -20.42 41.44
C ASP A 30 -18.63 -21.26 40.19
N CYS A 31 -18.07 -20.64 39.16
CA CYS A 31 -17.72 -21.31 37.89
C CYS A 31 -16.62 -22.37 38.04
N SER A 32 -15.88 -22.39 39.15
CA SER A 32 -14.92 -23.45 39.50
C SER A 32 -15.53 -24.56 40.35
N GLY A 33 -16.84 -24.53 40.61
CA GLY A 33 -17.54 -25.53 41.41
C GLY A 33 -17.41 -25.33 42.92
N VAL A 34 -16.97 -24.14 43.37
CA VAL A 34 -16.77 -23.83 44.79
C VAL A 34 -17.93 -23.00 45.32
N ALA A 35 -18.67 -23.54 46.29
CA ALA A 35 -19.72 -22.80 47.00
C ALA A 35 -19.13 -21.58 47.72
N GLY A 36 -19.67 -20.39 47.42
CA GLY A 36 -19.18 -19.10 47.93
C GLY A 36 -17.82 -18.67 47.37
N GLY A 37 -17.35 -19.31 46.28
CA GLY A 37 -16.06 -19.02 45.68
C GLY A 37 -16.05 -17.73 44.82
N PRO A 38 -14.85 -17.24 44.45
CA PRO A 38 -14.69 -15.96 43.76
C PRO A 38 -14.83 -16.04 42.23
N ALA A 39 -14.94 -17.22 41.63
CA ALA A 39 -14.99 -17.39 40.17
C ALA A 39 -16.41 -17.12 39.62
N LEU A 40 -16.85 -15.86 39.65
CA LEU A 40 -18.16 -15.45 39.17
C LEU A 40 -18.07 -14.86 37.75
N PRO A 41 -19.17 -14.84 36.97
CA PRO A 41 -19.19 -14.16 35.68
C PRO A 41 -18.67 -12.71 35.78
N GLY A 42 -17.73 -12.36 34.89
CA GLY A 42 -17.01 -11.08 34.87
C GLY A 42 -15.78 -11.01 35.78
N THR A 43 -15.44 -12.07 36.54
CA THR A 43 -14.14 -12.13 37.23
C THR A 43 -13.07 -12.74 36.32
N ALA A 44 -11.82 -12.38 36.59
CA ALA A 44 -10.68 -12.83 35.81
C ALA A 44 -10.48 -14.35 35.92
N CYS A 45 -10.03 -14.95 34.82
CA CYS A 45 -9.64 -16.34 34.72
C CYS A 45 -8.41 -16.48 33.80
N ASP A 46 -8.07 -17.71 33.41
CA ASP A 46 -7.01 -18.03 32.43
C ASP A 46 -7.61 -19.11 31.51
N ASP A 47 -7.87 -18.78 30.24
CA ASP A 47 -8.47 -19.71 29.27
C ASP A 47 -7.43 -20.65 28.64
N GLY A 48 -6.15 -20.40 28.90
CA GLY A 48 -5.00 -21.17 28.43
C GLY A 48 -4.64 -20.93 26.96
N ASP A 49 -5.30 -20.01 26.26
CA ASP A 49 -4.98 -19.63 24.89
C ASP A 49 -3.95 -18.46 24.90
N PRO A 50 -2.73 -18.66 24.36
CA PRO A 50 -1.72 -17.61 24.33
C PRO A 50 -2.04 -16.44 23.37
N ASP A 51 -3.03 -16.60 22.49
CA ASP A 51 -3.42 -15.57 21.50
C ASP A 51 -4.58 -14.68 22.00
N THR A 52 -5.05 -14.90 23.24
CA THR A 52 -6.07 -14.10 23.92
C THR A 52 -5.52 -13.47 25.20
N GLY A 53 -6.25 -12.49 25.74
CA GLY A 53 -6.00 -11.97 27.07
C GLY A 53 -7.23 -11.29 27.66
N ASP A 54 -7.08 -10.71 28.85
CA ASP A 54 -8.19 -10.22 29.67
C ASP A 54 -9.30 -11.28 29.84
N ASP A 55 -8.89 -12.52 30.13
CA ASP A 55 -9.81 -13.65 30.22
C ASP A 55 -10.78 -13.47 31.38
N MET A 56 -12.07 -13.60 31.07
CA MET A 56 -13.15 -13.44 32.02
C MET A 56 -14.12 -14.60 31.94
N TRP A 57 -14.68 -14.95 33.10
CA TRP A 57 -15.80 -15.89 33.16
C TRP A 57 -17.04 -15.29 32.48
N SER A 58 -17.63 -16.03 31.54
CA SER A 58 -18.88 -15.68 30.89
C SER A 58 -20.09 -15.94 31.79
N SER A 59 -21.29 -15.49 31.39
CA SER A 59 -22.54 -15.86 32.08
C SER A 59 -22.84 -17.36 32.07
N SER A 60 -22.17 -18.11 31.19
CA SER A 60 -22.29 -19.56 31.05
C SER A 60 -21.16 -20.31 31.78
N CYS A 61 -20.31 -19.60 32.54
CA CYS A 61 -19.12 -20.16 33.19
C CYS A 61 -18.10 -20.75 32.21
N ASP A 62 -17.97 -20.14 31.03
CA ASP A 62 -16.84 -20.38 30.13
C ASP A 62 -15.78 -19.31 30.41
N CYS A 63 -14.53 -19.73 30.60
CA CYS A 63 -13.41 -18.79 30.63
C CYS A 63 -13.03 -18.47 29.18
N MET A 64 -13.11 -17.19 28.78
CA MET A 64 -12.78 -16.74 27.44
C MET A 64 -12.05 -15.40 27.51
N GLY A 65 -10.98 -15.27 26.75
CA GLY A 65 -10.27 -14.02 26.51
C GLY A 65 -10.74 -13.27 25.27
N SER A 66 -10.27 -12.03 25.17
CA SER A 66 -10.37 -11.21 23.97
C SER A 66 -9.12 -11.43 23.10
N PRO A 67 -9.25 -11.54 21.77
CA PRO A 67 -8.09 -11.68 20.88
C PRO A 67 -7.08 -10.56 21.11
N LEU A 68 -5.80 -10.90 21.17
CA LEU A 68 -4.72 -9.93 21.25
C LEU A 68 -4.51 -9.24 19.89
N ASP A 69 -4.26 -7.94 19.91
CA ASP A 69 -3.78 -7.21 18.74
C ASP A 69 -2.27 -7.39 18.52
N CYS A 70 -1.70 -6.73 17.51
CA CYS A 70 -0.28 -6.84 17.18
C CYS A 70 0.66 -6.24 18.24
N LEU A 71 0.15 -5.45 19.18
CA LEU A 71 0.89 -4.95 20.34
C LEU A 71 0.65 -5.79 21.60
N GLY A 72 -0.13 -6.87 21.50
CA GLY A 72 -0.48 -7.73 22.62
C GLY A 72 -1.55 -7.14 23.54
N VAL A 73 -2.34 -6.18 23.05
CA VAL A 73 -3.45 -5.59 23.79
C VAL A 73 -4.73 -6.40 23.52
N PRO A 74 -5.38 -6.95 24.56
CA PRO A 74 -6.65 -7.64 24.40
C PRO A 74 -7.74 -6.72 23.83
N GLY A 75 -8.35 -7.13 22.72
CA GLY A 75 -9.38 -6.35 22.03
C GLY A 75 -8.88 -5.03 21.45
N GLY A 76 -7.57 -4.87 21.25
CA GLY A 76 -6.97 -3.68 20.67
C GLY A 76 -7.23 -3.55 19.16
N ASP A 77 -6.96 -2.34 18.65
CA ASP A 77 -7.27 -1.96 17.26
C ASP A 77 -6.07 -2.16 16.30
N ASP A 78 -4.87 -2.50 16.81
CA ASP A 78 -3.66 -2.74 16.02
C ASP A 78 -3.71 -4.11 15.30
N LEU A 79 -4.68 -4.26 14.41
CA LEU A 79 -4.94 -5.49 13.64
C LEU A 79 -4.32 -5.42 12.23
N PRO A 80 -4.13 -6.55 11.53
CA PRO A 80 -3.66 -6.54 10.15
C PRO A 80 -4.48 -5.60 9.25
N GLY A 81 -3.80 -4.69 8.56
CA GLY A 81 -4.37 -3.62 7.74
C GLY A 81 -4.67 -2.31 8.49
N ALA A 82 -4.57 -2.28 9.82
CA ALA A 82 -4.63 -1.04 10.58
C ALA A 82 -3.35 -0.21 10.34
N PRO A 83 -3.46 1.14 10.34
CA PRO A 83 -2.32 2.01 10.11
C PRO A 83 -1.32 1.93 11.26
N CYS A 84 -0.04 2.03 10.93
CA CYS A 84 1.05 2.03 11.91
C CYS A 84 2.18 2.97 11.45
N ASN A 85 3.35 2.91 12.10
CA ASN A 85 4.56 3.62 11.67
C ASN A 85 5.75 2.65 11.76
N ASP A 86 6.36 2.30 10.62
CA ASP A 86 7.48 1.34 10.59
C ASP A 86 8.85 2.00 10.85
N GLY A 87 8.88 3.33 10.88
CA GLY A 87 10.05 4.16 11.16
C GLY A 87 10.98 4.34 9.98
N ASP A 88 10.68 3.78 8.80
CA ASP A 88 11.47 3.96 7.59
C ASP A 88 11.03 5.24 6.86
N PRO A 89 11.93 6.23 6.65
CA PRO A 89 11.59 7.47 5.96
C PRO A 89 11.36 7.29 4.45
N ASP A 90 11.76 6.16 3.87
CA ASP A 90 11.64 5.88 2.43
C ASP A 90 10.32 5.15 2.09
N THR A 91 9.46 4.93 3.08
CA THR A 91 8.13 4.32 2.92
C THR A 91 7.03 5.18 3.53
N GLY A 92 5.79 4.90 3.13
CA GLY A 92 4.60 5.46 3.77
C GLY A 92 3.41 4.52 3.63
N ASN A 93 2.22 4.99 4.08
CA ASN A 93 1.02 4.14 4.18
C ASN A 93 1.27 2.85 4.99
N ASP A 94 2.01 2.95 6.09
CA ASP A 94 2.42 1.78 6.85
C ASP A 94 1.22 1.07 7.47
N THR A 95 1.20 -0.26 7.31
CA THR A 95 0.12 -1.10 7.83
C THR A 95 0.67 -2.34 8.52
N TRP A 96 -0.09 -2.83 9.49
CA TRP A 96 0.18 -4.12 10.10
C TRP A 96 -0.04 -5.26 9.11
N THR A 97 0.94 -6.14 8.96
CA THR A 97 0.81 -7.38 8.17
C THR A 97 0.08 -8.48 8.97
N SER A 98 -0.27 -9.58 8.31
CA SER A 98 -0.82 -10.77 8.97
C SER A 98 0.11 -11.41 10.00
N ASN A 99 1.40 -11.07 9.97
CA ASN A 99 2.41 -11.54 10.92
C ASN A 99 2.75 -10.46 11.97
N CYS A 100 1.90 -9.45 12.14
CA CYS A 100 2.09 -8.36 13.10
C CYS A 100 3.45 -7.65 12.97
N SER A 101 3.92 -7.50 11.73
CA SER A 101 5.00 -6.57 11.39
C SER A 101 4.37 -5.32 10.78
N CYS A 102 4.74 -4.14 11.28
CA CYS A 102 4.41 -2.87 10.66
C CYS A 102 5.34 -2.66 9.46
N VAL A 103 4.78 -2.47 8.26
CA VAL A 103 5.55 -2.26 7.03
C VAL A 103 4.87 -1.20 6.16
N GLY A 104 5.66 -0.33 5.56
CA GLY A 104 5.22 0.67 4.59
C GLY A 104 5.34 0.23 3.13
N GLU A 105 4.68 1.00 2.26
CA GLU A 105 4.82 0.92 0.82
C GLU A 105 5.90 1.91 0.35
N PRO A 106 6.77 1.53 -0.61
CA PRO A 106 7.78 2.44 -1.14
C PRO A 106 7.11 3.62 -1.86
N PHE A 107 7.72 4.80 -1.74
CA PHE A 107 7.31 5.97 -2.52
C PHE A 107 7.61 5.78 -4.01
N ASP A 108 6.68 6.23 -4.86
CA ASP A 108 6.92 6.37 -6.29
C ASP A 108 7.70 7.67 -6.60
N CYS A 109 7.95 7.93 -7.89
CA CYS A 109 8.71 9.11 -8.31
C CYS A 109 8.00 10.45 -8.07
N GLU A 110 6.70 10.45 -7.74
CA GLU A 110 5.93 11.63 -7.32
C GLU A 110 5.86 11.76 -5.79
N GLY A 111 6.48 10.84 -5.04
CA GLY A 111 6.44 10.81 -3.59
C GLY A 111 5.13 10.26 -3.03
N VAL A 112 4.42 9.43 -3.79
CA VAL A 112 3.18 8.76 -3.37
C VAL A 112 3.51 7.32 -2.95
N PRO A 113 3.24 6.91 -1.69
CA PRO A 113 3.45 5.52 -1.27
C PRO A 113 2.56 4.58 -2.08
N GLY A 114 3.15 3.52 -2.64
CA GLY A 114 2.44 2.56 -3.49
C GLY A 114 1.93 3.16 -4.81
N GLY A 115 2.41 4.35 -5.18
CA GLY A 115 1.93 5.08 -6.33
C GLY A 115 2.40 4.48 -7.68
N PRO A 116 1.74 4.87 -8.79
CA PRO A 116 1.99 4.30 -10.10
C PRO A 116 3.20 4.91 -10.83
N ALA A 117 3.79 6.01 -10.36
CA ALA A 117 4.88 6.71 -11.05
C ALA A 117 6.22 5.97 -10.89
N LEU A 118 6.36 4.83 -11.55
CA LEU A 118 7.53 3.96 -11.48
C LEU A 118 8.44 4.12 -12.71
N PRO A 119 9.73 3.75 -12.62
CA PRO A 119 10.62 3.78 -13.77
C PRO A 119 10.05 3.03 -15.00
N GLY A 120 10.03 3.71 -16.15
CA GLY A 120 9.46 3.24 -17.41
C GLY A 120 7.98 3.56 -17.60
N VAL A 121 7.29 4.09 -16.58
CA VAL A 121 5.91 4.56 -16.71
C VAL A 121 5.89 5.90 -17.46
N PRO A 122 4.94 6.11 -18.39
CA PRO A 122 4.85 7.37 -19.12
C PRO A 122 4.66 8.57 -18.19
N CYS A 123 5.26 9.68 -18.56
CA CYS A 123 5.12 10.98 -17.92
C CYS A 123 5.16 12.10 -18.98
N ASP A 124 5.17 13.36 -18.57
CA ASP A 124 5.32 14.54 -19.45
C ASP A 124 6.41 15.42 -18.84
N ASP A 125 7.54 15.57 -19.53
CA ASP A 125 8.69 16.37 -19.06
C ASP A 125 8.52 17.88 -19.35
N GLY A 126 7.47 18.24 -20.10
CA GLY A 126 7.15 19.60 -20.51
C GLY A 126 8.06 20.18 -21.61
N ASP A 127 9.00 19.41 -22.15
CA ASP A 127 9.88 19.83 -23.23
C ASP A 127 9.27 19.46 -24.61
N PRO A 128 8.90 20.45 -25.45
CA PRO A 128 8.35 20.15 -26.78
C PRO A 128 9.37 19.56 -27.77
N ALA A 129 10.66 19.54 -27.44
CA ALA A 129 11.72 18.94 -28.26
C ALA A 129 11.93 17.44 -27.97
N THR A 130 11.19 16.86 -27.02
CA THR A 130 11.22 15.44 -26.67
C THR A 130 9.84 14.81 -26.86
N ALA A 131 9.80 13.48 -26.83
CA ALA A 131 8.58 12.69 -26.85
C ALA A 131 8.82 11.31 -26.24
N LEU A 132 7.74 10.56 -25.98
CA LEU A 132 7.77 9.25 -25.32
C LEU A 132 8.40 9.31 -23.91
N ASP A 133 8.04 10.36 -23.17
CA ASP A 133 8.62 10.64 -21.87
C ASP A 133 8.24 9.56 -20.85
N ALA A 134 9.23 9.14 -20.08
CA ALA A 134 9.06 8.13 -19.07
C ALA A 134 9.94 8.42 -17.86
N TRP A 135 9.49 7.95 -16.71
CA TRP A 135 10.29 8.02 -15.49
C TRP A 135 11.56 7.20 -15.62
N THR A 136 12.71 7.79 -15.30
CA THR A 136 13.99 7.06 -15.22
C THR A 136 14.15 6.38 -13.87
N THR A 137 15.18 5.54 -13.72
CA THR A 137 15.56 4.94 -12.42
C THR A 137 16.04 5.96 -11.39
N ALA A 138 16.32 7.20 -11.83
CA ALA A 138 16.63 8.33 -10.97
C ALA A 138 15.38 9.20 -10.64
N CYS A 139 14.18 8.75 -11.00
CA CYS A 139 12.92 9.49 -10.86
C CYS A 139 12.94 10.86 -11.53
N LEU A 140 13.57 10.94 -12.70
CA LEU A 140 13.46 12.08 -13.60
C LEU A 140 12.48 11.72 -14.72
N CYS A 141 11.54 12.60 -15.03
CA CYS A 141 10.73 12.47 -16.22
C CYS A 141 11.56 12.98 -17.42
N GLU A 142 11.92 12.09 -18.33
CA GLU A 142 12.77 12.42 -19.49
C GLU A 142 12.19 11.79 -20.76
N GLY A 143 12.12 12.59 -21.83
CA GLY A 143 11.74 12.13 -23.16
C GLY A 143 12.91 11.84 -24.10
N ILE A 144 12.58 11.21 -25.23
CA ILE A 144 13.51 10.95 -26.33
C ILE A 144 13.49 12.16 -27.27
N PRO A 145 14.66 12.76 -27.62
CA PRO A 145 14.72 13.88 -28.55
C PRO A 145 14.04 13.56 -29.88
N VAL A 146 13.21 14.47 -30.37
CA VAL A 146 12.59 14.34 -31.70
C VAL A 146 13.45 15.00 -32.78
N ASP A 147 13.46 14.39 -33.96
CA ASP A 147 14.08 14.99 -35.14
C ASP A 147 13.20 16.10 -35.74
N CYS A 148 13.66 16.78 -36.81
CA CYS A 148 12.86 17.85 -37.41
C CYS A 148 11.52 17.38 -38.00
N ALA A 149 11.35 16.06 -38.19
CA ALA A 149 10.11 15.44 -38.66
C ALA A 149 9.20 15.03 -37.49
N GLY A 150 9.60 15.33 -36.25
CA GLY A 150 8.88 14.95 -35.04
C GLY A 150 9.03 13.47 -34.69
N THR A 151 10.01 12.77 -35.27
CA THR A 151 10.24 11.34 -34.98
C THR A 151 11.15 11.20 -33.76
N PRO A 152 10.69 10.57 -32.65
CA PRO A 152 11.53 10.34 -31.47
C PRO A 152 12.73 9.44 -31.82
N GLY A 153 13.94 9.91 -31.53
CA GLY A 153 15.19 9.23 -31.90
C GLY A 153 15.42 9.16 -33.41
N GLY A 154 14.74 10.00 -34.18
CA GLY A 154 14.85 10.07 -35.63
C GLY A 154 16.17 10.67 -36.10
N THR A 155 16.38 10.64 -37.41
CA THR A 155 17.62 11.10 -38.06
C THR A 155 17.40 12.22 -39.07
N ALA A 156 16.18 12.71 -39.23
CA ALA A 156 15.92 13.85 -40.10
C ALA A 156 16.56 15.13 -39.53
N PHE A 157 17.06 16.00 -40.40
CA PHE A 157 17.66 17.26 -40.00
C PHE A 157 17.25 18.37 -40.96
N ILE A 158 17.38 19.62 -40.50
CA ILE A 158 17.19 20.79 -41.37
C ILE A 158 18.41 20.90 -42.27
N ASP A 159 18.21 20.74 -43.58
CA ASP A 159 19.24 20.83 -44.60
C ASP A 159 19.61 22.29 -44.92
N SER A 160 20.52 22.48 -45.89
CA SER A 160 21.00 23.81 -46.30
C SER A 160 19.90 24.65 -46.97
N CYS A 161 18.84 24.01 -47.46
CA CYS A 161 17.64 24.63 -48.02
C CYS A 161 16.61 25.01 -46.94
N GLY A 162 16.85 24.69 -45.67
CA GLY A 162 15.90 24.91 -44.58
C GLY A 162 14.75 23.88 -44.56
N THR A 163 14.86 22.80 -45.34
CA THR A 163 13.87 21.73 -45.41
C THR A 163 14.25 20.63 -44.43
N CYS A 164 13.27 20.07 -43.74
CA CYS A 164 13.50 18.86 -42.96
C CYS A 164 13.68 17.67 -43.92
N ALA A 165 14.90 17.14 -44.01
CA ALA A 165 15.28 16.10 -44.95
C ALA A 165 15.97 14.91 -44.26
N GLY A 166 16.05 13.79 -44.96
CA GLY A 166 16.59 12.53 -44.44
C GLY A 166 15.65 11.79 -43.49
N GLY A 167 16.15 10.72 -42.87
CA GLY A 167 15.38 9.90 -41.92
C GLY A 167 14.07 9.38 -42.50
N THR A 168 12.96 9.65 -41.80
CA THR A 168 11.61 9.20 -42.15
C THR A 168 10.87 10.13 -43.13
N THR A 169 11.45 11.27 -43.50
CA THR A 169 10.80 12.29 -44.34
C THR A 169 10.59 11.83 -45.79
N GLY A 170 11.44 10.95 -46.29
CA GLY A 170 11.51 10.60 -47.71
C GLY A 170 12.02 11.73 -48.62
N VAL A 171 12.52 12.83 -48.04
CA VAL A 171 13.12 13.97 -48.75
C VAL A 171 14.63 13.76 -48.80
N GLU A 172 15.22 13.83 -50.00
CA GLU A 172 16.67 13.79 -50.17
C GLU A 172 17.29 15.08 -49.62
N PRO A 173 18.31 15.01 -48.74
CA PRO A 173 18.99 16.20 -48.23
C PRO A 173 19.81 16.89 -49.32
N ASP A 174 19.72 18.22 -49.37
CA ASP A 174 20.56 19.06 -50.25
C ASP A 174 20.62 18.54 -51.71
N PRO A 175 19.47 18.36 -52.39
CA PRO A 175 19.46 17.85 -53.75
C PRO A 175 20.13 18.85 -54.71
N ASP A 176 20.95 18.31 -55.62
CA ASP A 176 21.55 18.99 -56.78
C ASP A 176 21.25 18.10 -57.99
N SER A 177 20.18 18.44 -58.70
CA SER A 177 19.57 17.60 -59.72
C SER A 177 20.36 17.54 -61.03
N ASP A 178 21.19 18.55 -61.32
CA ASP A 178 21.98 18.62 -62.56
C ASP A 178 23.51 18.63 -62.34
N GLY A 179 23.96 18.66 -61.08
CA GLY A 179 25.35 18.50 -60.68
C GLY A 179 26.21 19.72 -60.98
N ASP A 180 25.62 20.92 -61.07
CA ASP A 180 26.35 22.14 -61.37
C ASP A 180 26.99 22.82 -60.14
N SER A 181 26.82 22.20 -58.95
CA SER A 181 27.27 22.66 -57.63
C SER A 181 26.43 23.75 -56.98
N PHE A 182 25.25 24.08 -57.52
CA PHE A 182 24.20 24.80 -56.82
C PHE A 182 23.10 23.83 -56.39
N LEU A 183 22.65 23.95 -55.13
CA LEU A 183 21.51 23.16 -54.66
C LEU A 183 20.24 23.58 -55.38
N ASP A 184 19.31 22.66 -55.59
CA ASP A 184 18.04 22.91 -56.31
C ASP A 184 17.26 24.11 -55.73
N CYS A 185 17.38 24.38 -54.43
CA CYS A 185 16.70 25.49 -53.75
C CYS A 185 17.43 26.85 -53.92
N LEU A 186 18.70 26.83 -54.30
CA LEU A 186 19.55 27.99 -54.54
C LEU A 186 19.83 28.22 -56.03
N ASP A 187 19.45 27.27 -56.88
CA ASP A 187 19.61 27.32 -58.32
C ASP A 187 18.40 27.99 -59.01
N ASN A 188 18.66 28.93 -59.92
CA ASN A 188 17.62 29.55 -60.73
C ASN A 188 17.12 28.67 -61.89
N CYS A 189 17.84 27.60 -62.23
CA CYS A 189 17.48 26.60 -63.25
C CYS A 189 17.70 25.15 -62.76
N PRO A 190 17.00 24.65 -61.72
CA PRO A 190 17.30 23.39 -60.99
C PRO A 190 17.32 22.06 -61.77
N GLY A 191 17.18 22.06 -63.08
CA GLY A 191 17.28 20.87 -63.91
C GLY A 191 18.06 21.12 -65.19
N THR A 192 18.89 22.16 -65.23
CA THR A 192 19.68 22.54 -66.39
C THR A 192 21.01 23.13 -65.94
N TRP A 193 22.07 22.33 -66.10
CA TRP A 193 23.44 22.71 -65.74
C TRP A 193 23.79 24.15 -66.16
N ASN A 194 23.95 25.04 -65.18
CA ASN A 194 24.27 26.45 -65.37
C ASN A 194 25.11 27.00 -64.21
N PRO A 195 26.38 26.56 -64.07
CA PRO A 195 27.22 26.85 -62.90
C PRO A 195 27.56 28.34 -62.71
N ASP A 196 27.24 29.21 -63.68
CA ASP A 196 27.39 30.65 -63.55
C ASP A 196 26.10 31.35 -63.06
N GLN A 197 25.00 30.61 -62.90
CA GLN A 197 23.66 31.10 -62.53
C GLN A 197 23.10 32.18 -63.48
N LEU A 198 23.45 32.07 -64.77
CA LEU A 198 23.11 33.02 -65.85
C LEU A 198 22.22 32.40 -66.94
#